data_AF-A0A7X8QQD0-F1
#
_entry.id   AF-A0A7X8QQD0-F1
#
_cell.length_a   1.000
_cell.length_b   1.000
_cell.length_c   1.000
_cell.angle_alpha   90.00
_cell.angle_beta   90.00
_cell.angle_gamma   90.00
#
_symmetry.space_group_name_H-M   'P 1'
#
loop_
_entity.id
_entity.type
_entity.pdbx_description
1 polymer ?
#
loop_
_entity_poly.entity_id
_entity_poly.type
_entity_poly.pdbx_seq_one_letter_code
_entity_poly.pdbx_strand_id
1 'polypeptide(L)'
;MGDRDYADIVLYQGQVVNVLTREIYTASIAIKGKYIVLVGDCDDLVGPETVNIDVRGKYLSPGFIDSHMHFESSMLTITEFSRLSIPSGTTTLIADPHEIGNALGPMGMKAMADEIARVPNKVSLVVPAMAPDCPDLETAGYDITSKDMKDLLNYPNIIGIGELQGFSNAKHVYRNTPEVITDLLSSTMYAKSKNMVVDGNAPELFGKELAAHIISTGGRCSCHETTTKEEAVEKLRQGVYLFMREGSTQRNMAECIRAVTEEGMDSRRCILATDDMVAKDLEILGHMNEIIKRTIKEGVNPVEAIQMATINPATYFNLDEVGVLAPGKIADIAVIEDLKSMRVEGVFIDGKLVAANGELLMDLPKYTYPKEVKSSVKIEYINEKDLEIKAKGSSAIVRCIGLIPDQNLTSKHRETIKVYNGIVQPDTSTDTLEIAVIERYGRKNNIGKAFVKGFGMREGAFAESIAHDTHNIIVVGTNVRDMTLAVNRVIEIGGGIAIANKGRVLSDMRLPVGGLITDELSGHEVSEKIAELERIVKIDLGCKVHAPFMHLSFLSLSTSAEWKITDKGIVDVNNFEILTAVEDN
;
A
#
# COMPACT_ATOMS: atom_id res chain seq x y z
N MET A 1 39.38 -18.44 -11.65
CA MET A 1 38.96 -19.78 -11.16
C MET A 1 40.10 -20.72 -11.44
N GLY A 2 40.54 -21.50 -10.45
CA GLY A 2 41.48 -22.61 -10.70
C GLY A 2 40.74 -23.76 -11.39
N ASP A 3 41.48 -24.72 -11.94
CA ASP A 3 40.99 -25.84 -12.78
C ASP A 3 40.04 -26.84 -12.07
N ARG A 4 39.35 -26.44 -10.98
CA ARG A 4 38.49 -27.32 -10.15
C ARG A 4 37.19 -26.70 -9.65
N ASP A 5 36.89 -25.43 -9.94
CA ASP A 5 35.69 -24.78 -9.40
C ASP A 5 34.64 -24.52 -10.50
N TYR A 6 33.78 -25.52 -10.75
CA TYR A 6 32.64 -25.42 -11.67
C TYR A 6 31.46 -24.65 -11.05
N ALA A 7 30.56 -24.15 -11.91
CA ALA A 7 29.30 -23.52 -11.49
C ALA A 7 28.36 -24.53 -10.82
N ASP A 8 27.51 -24.08 -9.91
CA ASP A 8 26.47 -24.92 -9.31
C ASP A 8 25.29 -25.07 -10.27
N ILE A 9 24.89 -23.98 -10.92
CA ILE A 9 23.83 -23.94 -11.93
C ILE A 9 24.32 -23.19 -13.16
N VAL A 10 23.95 -23.66 -14.35
CA VAL A 10 24.07 -22.91 -15.61
C VAL A 10 22.69 -22.81 -16.24
N LEU A 11 22.23 -21.59 -16.49
CA LEU A 11 21.06 -21.32 -17.33
C LEU A 11 21.56 -21.20 -18.77
N TYR A 12 21.31 -22.21 -19.60
CA TYR A 12 21.93 -22.38 -20.90
C TYR A 12 21.17 -21.69 -22.03
N GLN A 13 21.87 -20.81 -22.75
CA GLN A 13 21.44 -20.18 -24.01
C GLN A 13 20.07 -19.45 -23.95
N GLY A 14 19.82 -18.69 -22.89
CA GLY A 14 18.64 -17.82 -22.78
C GLY A 14 18.82 -16.49 -23.51
N GLN A 15 17.71 -15.77 -23.75
CA GLN A 15 17.71 -14.37 -24.19
C GLN A 15 17.89 -13.46 -22.98
N VAL A 16 19.12 -13.05 -22.69
CA VAL A 16 19.43 -12.18 -21.56
C VAL A 16 18.92 -10.77 -21.83
N VAL A 17 18.01 -10.29 -20.97
CA VAL A 17 17.53 -8.91 -20.96
C VAL A 17 18.55 -8.05 -20.23
N ASN A 18 19.44 -7.42 -20.99
CA ASN A 18 20.48 -6.59 -20.41
C ASN A 18 19.98 -5.16 -20.18
N VAL A 19 19.52 -4.94 -18.95
CA VAL A 19 19.03 -3.65 -18.45
C VAL A 19 20.13 -2.59 -18.30
N LEU A 20 21.42 -2.92 -18.47
CA LEU A 20 22.52 -1.94 -18.46
C LEU A 20 22.72 -1.30 -19.83
N THR A 21 22.69 -2.11 -20.90
CA THR A 21 22.97 -1.67 -22.27
C THR A 21 21.72 -1.55 -23.14
N ARG A 22 20.53 -1.85 -22.57
CA ARG A 22 19.22 -1.79 -23.24
C ARG A 22 19.13 -2.70 -24.48
N GLU A 23 19.67 -3.90 -24.36
CA GLU A 23 19.64 -4.90 -25.44
C GLU A 23 19.19 -6.27 -24.95
N ILE A 24 18.85 -7.14 -25.89
CA ILE A 24 18.56 -8.55 -25.64
C ILE A 24 19.49 -9.37 -26.52
N TYR A 25 20.23 -10.31 -25.92
CA TYR A 25 21.15 -11.19 -26.64
C TYR A 25 21.14 -12.61 -26.07
N THR A 26 21.57 -13.57 -26.88
CA THR A 26 21.69 -14.95 -26.45
C THR A 26 22.96 -15.14 -25.64
N ALA A 27 22.83 -15.65 -24.41
CA ALA A 27 23.97 -16.02 -23.56
C ALA A 27 23.54 -17.04 -22.50
N SER A 28 24.52 -17.68 -21.87
CA SER A 28 24.31 -18.51 -20.68
C SER A 28 24.63 -17.72 -19.42
N ILE A 29 24.01 -18.08 -18.29
CA ILE A 29 24.30 -17.50 -16.98
C ILE A 29 24.81 -18.60 -16.06
N ALA A 30 26.06 -18.49 -15.60
CA ALA A 30 26.64 -19.38 -14.60
C ALA A 30 26.46 -18.80 -13.20
N ILE A 31 26.04 -19.65 -12.26
CA ILE A 31 25.74 -19.30 -10.87
C ILE A 31 26.59 -20.17 -9.94
N LYS A 32 27.22 -19.55 -8.93
CA LYS A 32 27.95 -20.22 -7.85
C LYS A 32 27.46 -19.70 -6.49
N GLY A 33 26.96 -20.60 -5.65
CA GLY A 33 26.20 -20.24 -4.46
C GLY A 33 25.02 -19.35 -4.84
N LYS A 34 25.01 -18.12 -4.34
CA LYS A 34 24.00 -17.11 -4.66
C LYS A 34 24.41 -16.10 -5.72
N TYR A 35 25.63 -16.19 -6.25
CA TYR A 35 26.20 -15.18 -7.12
C TYR A 35 26.22 -15.61 -8.57
N ILE A 36 25.90 -14.66 -9.46
CA ILE A 36 26.21 -14.77 -10.88
C ILE A 36 27.72 -14.65 -11.04
N VAL A 37 28.35 -15.64 -11.65
CA VAL A 37 29.80 -15.64 -11.89
C VAL A 37 30.17 -15.29 -13.33
N LEU A 38 29.27 -15.55 -14.28
CA LEU A 38 29.46 -15.21 -15.69
C LEU A 38 28.10 -15.06 -16.40
N VAL A 39 28.05 -14.11 -17.33
CA VAL A 39 26.98 -13.98 -18.34
C VAL A 39 27.68 -14.00 -19.69
N GLY A 40 27.46 -15.05 -20.48
CA GLY A 40 28.18 -15.28 -21.73
C GLY A 40 28.35 -16.77 -22.03
N ASP A 41 29.50 -17.14 -22.59
CA ASP A 41 29.88 -18.54 -22.80
C ASP A 41 30.28 -19.19 -21.47
N CYS A 42 29.55 -20.23 -21.06
CA CYS A 42 29.73 -20.90 -19.78
C CYS A 42 30.20 -22.35 -19.94
N ASP A 43 30.59 -22.80 -21.14
CA ASP A 43 30.89 -24.20 -21.43
C ASP A 43 32.01 -24.76 -20.52
N ASP A 44 33.06 -23.97 -20.30
CA ASP A 44 34.19 -24.32 -19.41
C ASP A 44 33.83 -24.31 -17.91
N LEU A 45 32.64 -23.80 -17.55
CA LEU A 45 32.14 -23.76 -16.17
C LEU A 45 31.19 -24.91 -15.85
N VAL A 46 30.86 -25.77 -16.82
CA VAL A 46 30.00 -26.95 -16.62
C VAL A 46 30.83 -28.14 -16.19
N GLY A 47 30.63 -28.57 -14.95
CA GLY A 47 31.24 -29.77 -14.37
C GLY A 47 30.26 -30.93 -14.17
N PRO A 48 30.74 -32.08 -13.66
CA PRO A 48 29.91 -33.26 -13.41
C PRO A 48 28.74 -33.03 -12.44
N GLU A 49 28.86 -32.07 -11.52
CA GLU A 49 27.85 -31.73 -10.52
C GLU A 49 27.02 -30.49 -10.86
N THR A 50 27.34 -29.82 -11.98
CA THR A 50 26.63 -28.61 -12.42
C THR A 50 25.23 -28.97 -12.91
N VAL A 51 24.21 -28.29 -12.37
CA VAL A 51 22.84 -28.38 -12.87
C VAL A 51 22.71 -27.49 -14.10
N ASN A 52 22.68 -28.10 -15.28
CA ASN A 52 22.53 -27.39 -16.54
C ASN A 52 21.05 -27.31 -16.95
N ILE A 53 20.46 -26.11 -16.93
CA ILE A 53 19.05 -25.86 -17.21
C ILE A 53 18.93 -25.20 -18.58
N ASP A 54 18.31 -25.88 -19.53
CA ASP A 54 18.06 -25.35 -20.87
C ASP A 54 16.94 -24.31 -20.84
N VAL A 55 17.28 -23.05 -21.18
CA VAL A 55 16.36 -21.92 -21.22
C VAL A 55 16.28 -21.31 -22.62
N ARG A 56 16.63 -22.09 -23.66
CA ARG A 56 16.53 -21.63 -25.05
C ARG A 56 15.12 -21.20 -25.39
N GLY A 57 15.03 -20.05 -26.06
CA GLY A 57 13.76 -19.43 -26.43
C GLY A 57 13.04 -18.70 -25.28
N LYS A 58 13.60 -18.69 -24.07
CA LYS A 58 13.11 -17.93 -22.92
C LYS A 58 13.96 -16.68 -22.71
N TYR A 59 13.39 -15.70 -22.02
CA TYR A 59 14.06 -14.47 -21.62
C TYR A 59 14.52 -14.56 -20.16
N LEU A 60 15.73 -14.09 -19.90
CA LEU A 60 16.31 -14.00 -18.55
C LEU A 60 16.35 -12.53 -18.13
N SER A 61 15.54 -12.16 -17.16
CA SER A 61 15.48 -10.82 -16.57
C SER A 61 16.03 -10.84 -15.15
N PRO A 62 16.63 -9.75 -14.64
CA PRO A 62 16.74 -9.57 -13.19
C PRO A 62 15.35 -9.74 -12.57
N GLY A 63 15.30 -10.31 -11.36
CA GLY A 63 14.06 -10.40 -10.59
C GLY A 63 13.48 -9.01 -10.33
N PHE A 64 12.15 -8.90 -10.32
CA PHE A 64 11.47 -7.62 -10.23
C PHE A 64 11.50 -7.08 -8.80
N ILE A 65 11.50 -5.75 -8.70
CA ILE A 65 11.48 -4.97 -7.47
C ILE A 65 10.17 -4.19 -7.44
N ASP A 66 9.34 -4.46 -6.43
CA ASP A 66 8.28 -3.53 -6.07
C ASP A 66 8.82 -2.52 -5.07
N SER A 67 8.62 -1.25 -5.38
CA SER A 67 9.40 -0.13 -4.85
C SER A 67 8.65 0.69 -3.81
N HIS A 68 7.34 0.51 -3.73
CA HIS A 68 6.48 1.20 -2.78
C HIS A 68 5.16 0.45 -2.69
N MET A 69 4.87 -0.09 -1.52
CA MET A 69 3.67 -0.89 -1.25
C MET A 69 3.39 -0.99 0.24
N HIS A 70 2.18 -1.48 0.58
CA HIS A 70 1.74 -1.71 1.95
C HIS A 70 1.21 -3.13 2.09
N PHE A 71 1.79 -3.94 2.98
CA PHE A 71 1.31 -5.32 3.20
C PHE A 71 -0.09 -5.30 3.82
N GLU A 72 -0.35 -4.32 4.66
CA GLU A 72 -1.59 -4.07 5.37
C GLU A 72 -2.80 -3.93 4.42
N SER A 73 -2.64 -3.29 3.26
CA SER A 73 -3.69 -3.12 2.24
C SER A 73 -4.15 -4.45 1.63
N SER A 74 -3.28 -5.45 1.62
CA SER A 74 -3.63 -6.82 1.20
C SER A 74 -4.26 -7.64 2.33
N MET A 75 -4.19 -7.14 3.56
CA MET A 75 -4.54 -7.81 4.82
C MET A 75 -3.72 -9.08 5.10
N LEU A 76 -2.58 -9.23 4.41
CA LEU A 76 -1.69 -10.39 4.49
C LEU A 76 -0.46 -10.10 5.34
N THR A 77 0.08 -11.15 5.93
CA THR A 77 1.44 -11.15 6.47
C THR A 77 2.46 -11.03 5.34
N ILE A 78 3.70 -10.65 5.65
CA ILE A 78 4.80 -10.61 4.67
C ILE A 78 5.01 -12.00 4.05
N THR A 79 4.84 -13.05 4.85
CA THR A 79 4.95 -14.45 4.42
C THR A 79 3.92 -14.80 3.35
N GLU A 80 2.64 -14.49 3.58
CA GLU A 80 1.58 -14.81 2.63
C GLU A 80 1.62 -13.91 1.39
N PHE A 81 1.96 -12.63 1.54
CA PHE A 81 2.19 -11.76 0.38
C PHE A 81 3.36 -12.26 -0.49
N SER A 82 4.46 -12.68 0.14
CA SER A 82 5.61 -13.26 -0.57
C SER A 82 5.25 -14.57 -1.25
N ARG A 83 4.41 -15.41 -0.63
CA ARG A 83 3.90 -16.65 -1.25
C ARG A 83 3.20 -16.40 -2.57
N LEU A 84 2.39 -15.34 -2.65
CA LEU A 84 1.63 -14.99 -3.86
C LEU A 84 2.44 -14.19 -4.88
N SER A 85 3.36 -13.32 -4.46
CA SER A 85 4.13 -12.44 -5.37
C SER A 85 5.36 -13.10 -5.99
N ILE A 86 6.03 -14.03 -5.30
CA ILE A 86 7.26 -14.68 -5.82
C ILE A 86 7.02 -15.39 -7.15
N PRO A 87 5.97 -16.22 -7.33
CA PRO A 87 5.78 -16.96 -8.59
C PRO A 87 5.61 -16.06 -9.83
N SER A 88 5.28 -14.79 -9.63
CA SER A 88 5.15 -13.81 -10.70
C SER A 88 6.46 -13.05 -10.98
N GLY A 89 7.59 -13.47 -10.42
CA GLY A 89 8.92 -12.92 -10.71
C GLY A 89 9.37 -11.78 -9.80
N THR A 90 8.57 -11.39 -8.80
CA THR A 90 8.99 -10.38 -7.82
C THR A 90 9.90 -11.01 -6.78
N THR A 91 11.11 -10.47 -6.67
CA THR A 91 12.17 -10.99 -5.79
C THR A 91 12.60 -9.99 -4.71
N THR A 92 12.19 -8.73 -4.86
CA THR A 92 12.44 -7.67 -3.88
C THR A 92 11.16 -6.86 -3.64
N LEU A 93 10.85 -6.58 -2.38
CA LEU A 93 9.73 -5.76 -1.93
C LEU A 93 10.23 -4.66 -1.00
N ILE A 94 9.86 -3.42 -1.28
CA ILE A 94 10.10 -2.26 -0.41
C ILE A 94 8.75 -1.76 0.09
N ALA A 95 8.49 -1.92 1.38
CA ALA A 95 7.20 -1.64 1.98
C ALA A 95 7.27 -0.46 2.94
N ASP A 96 6.22 0.38 2.94
CA ASP A 96 6.02 1.39 3.96
C ASP A 96 4.98 0.90 4.98
N PRO A 97 5.38 0.56 6.21
CA PRO A 97 4.48 0.06 7.25
C PRO A 97 3.76 1.21 7.97
N HIS A 98 3.35 2.27 7.25
CA HIS A 98 2.73 3.45 7.85
C HIS A 98 1.40 3.13 8.54
N GLU A 99 0.73 2.09 8.08
CA GLU A 99 -0.57 1.63 8.56
C GLU A 99 -0.43 1.02 9.97
N ILE A 100 0.43 0.02 10.12
CA ILE A 100 0.74 -0.51 11.45
C ILE A 100 1.47 0.52 12.31
N GLY A 101 2.21 1.46 11.69
CA GLY A 101 2.86 2.59 12.35
C GLY A 101 1.85 3.50 13.04
N ASN A 102 0.77 3.87 12.35
CA ASN A 102 -0.34 4.63 12.93
C ASN A 102 -1.03 3.85 14.06
N ALA A 103 -1.24 2.54 13.88
CA ALA A 103 -1.96 1.73 14.87
C ALA A 103 -1.15 1.39 16.13
N LEU A 104 0.14 1.08 15.99
CA LEU A 104 0.98 0.48 17.04
C LEU A 104 2.35 1.15 17.23
N GLY A 105 2.72 2.09 16.36
CA GLY A 105 4.00 2.79 16.40
C GLY A 105 5.20 1.86 16.17
N PRO A 106 6.36 2.16 16.78
CA PRO A 106 7.58 1.37 16.61
C PRO A 106 7.47 -0.12 16.93
N MET A 107 6.57 -0.51 17.82
CA MET A 107 6.35 -1.92 18.14
C MET A 107 5.83 -2.71 16.94
N GLY A 108 4.85 -2.17 16.22
CA GLY A 108 4.24 -2.83 15.06
C GLY A 108 5.24 -2.97 13.92
N MET A 109 5.93 -1.88 13.59
CA MET A 109 6.94 -1.86 12.52
C MET A 109 8.09 -2.84 12.77
N LYS A 110 8.56 -2.94 14.02
CA LYS A 110 9.61 -3.91 14.40
C LYS A 110 9.12 -5.35 14.29
N ALA A 111 7.88 -5.64 14.66
CA ALA A 111 7.31 -6.97 14.54
C ALA A 111 7.19 -7.40 13.07
N MET A 112 6.85 -6.48 12.15
CA MET A 112 6.91 -6.72 10.70
C MET A 112 8.35 -6.92 10.23
N ALA A 113 9.29 -6.09 10.69
CA ALA A 113 10.70 -6.23 10.33
C ALA A 113 11.31 -7.58 10.78
N ASP A 114 10.85 -8.13 11.90
CA ASP A 114 11.24 -9.46 12.39
C ASP A 114 10.70 -10.60 11.51
N GLU A 115 9.52 -10.42 10.89
CA GLU A 115 8.94 -11.40 9.96
C GLU A 115 9.80 -11.57 8.70
N ILE A 116 10.44 -10.49 8.22
CA ILE A 116 11.25 -10.48 6.98
C ILE A 116 12.30 -11.60 6.95
N ALA A 117 12.85 -11.99 8.11
CA ALA A 117 13.83 -13.07 8.19
C ALA A 117 13.24 -14.48 7.86
N ARG A 118 11.94 -14.59 7.62
CA ARG A 118 11.21 -15.84 7.35
C ARG A 118 10.88 -16.05 5.87
N VAL A 119 11.11 -15.06 5.03
CA VAL A 119 10.81 -15.14 3.59
C VAL A 119 12.09 -15.22 2.75
N PRO A 120 12.06 -15.87 1.58
CA PRO A 120 13.26 -16.07 0.76
C PRO A 120 13.59 -14.84 -0.10
N ASN A 121 12.58 -14.08 -0.52
CA ASN A 121 12.73 -12.81 -1.25
C ASN A 121 13.31 -11.71 -0.34
N LYS A 122 13.90 -10.68 -0.95
CA LYS A 122 14.41 -9.53 -0.23
C LYS A 122 13.24 -8.64 0.15
N VAL A 123 13.03 -8.41 1.43
CA VAL A 123 12.04 -7.44 1.89
C VAL A 123 12.75 -6.39 2.73
N SER A 124 12.36 -5.13 2.58
CA SER A 124 12.88 -4.04 3.40
C SER A 124 11.78 -3.03 3.68
N LEU A 125 11.87 -2.37 4.83
CA LEU A 125 10.90 -1.36 5.24
C LEU A 125 11.50 0.05 5.10
N VAL A 126 10.66 0.98 4.66
CA VAL A 126 10.89 2.42 4.72
C VAL A 126 9.83 3.01 5.66
N VAL A 127 10.22 3.39 6.88
CA VAL A 127 9.24 3.67 7.95
C VAL A 127 8.67 5.09 7.90
N PRO A 128 7.41 5.31 8.31
CA PRO A 128 6.86 6.67 8.43
C PRO A 128 7.68 7.52 9.41
N ALA A 129 7.89 8.79 9.05
CA ALA A 129 8.52 9.77 9.94
C ALA A 129 7.53 10.52 10.84
N MET A 130 6.22 10.36 10.58
CA MET A 130 5.14 11.06 11.27
C MET A 130 3.88 10.21 11.24
N ALA A 131 3.17 10.20 12.36
CA ALA A 131 1.81 9.66 12.50
C ALA A 131 1.19 10.29 13.76
N PRO A 132 -0.10 10.67 13.76
CA PRO A 132 -0.96 10.83 12.59
C PRO A 132 -0.45 11.96 11.66
N ASP A 133 -0.93 12.01 10.42
CA ASP A 133 -0.58 13.07 9.47
C ASP A 133 -1.19 14.43 9.83
N CYS A 134 -2.37 14.43 10.45
CA CYS A 134 -3.07 15.64 10.88
C CYS A 134 -3.38 15.61 12.40
N PRO A 135 -2.39 15.73 13.31
CA PRO A 135 -2.59 15.57 14.77
C PRO A 135 -3.74 16.35 15.41
N ASP A 136 -4.05 17.54 14.89
CA ASP A 136 -5.18 18.35 15.38
C ASP A 136 -6.55 17.83 14.92
N LEU A 137 -6.62 17.09 13.82
CA LEU A 137 -7.86 16.65 13.18
C LEU A 137 -8.23 15.18 13.46
N GLU A 138 -7.29 14.38 13.95
CA GLU A 138 -7.49 12.94 14.16
C GLU A 138 -6.68 12.38 15.34
N THR A 139 -6.89 11.11 15.66
CA THR A 139 -6.19 10.39 16.73
C THR A 139 -5.65 9.04 16.24
N ALA A 140 -4.33 8.88 16.13
CA ALA A 140 -3.68 7.60 15.88
C ALA A 140 -3.40 6.80 17.17
N GLY A 141 -3.04 5.53 17.03
CA GLY A 141 -2.66 4.67 18.15
C GLY A 141 -1.32 5.04 18.80
N TYR A 142 -0.42 5.66 18.04
CA TYR A 142 0.86 6.19 18.51
C TYR A 142 1.22 7.47 17.75
N ASP A 143 1.87 8.43 18.44
CA ASP A 143 2.35 9.65 17.81
C ASP A 143 3.82 9.46 17.39
N ILE A 144 4.06 9.13 16.11
CA ILE A 144 5.42 8.96 15.59
C ILE A 144 6.03 10.33 15.33
N THR A 145 7.28 10.52 15.79
CA THR A 145 8.04 11.75 15.60
C THR A 145 9.51 11.45 15.30
N SER A 146 10.31 12.48 15.06
CA SER A 146 11.77 12.39 14.90
C SER A 146 12.50 11.68 16.05
N LYS A 147 11.90 11.62 17.24
CA LYS A 147 12.46 10.93 18.41
C LYS A 147 12.53 9.41 18.21
N ASP A 148 11.62 8.85 17.42
CA ASP A 148 11.54 7.41 17.16
C ASP A 148 12.56 6.95 16.10
N MET A 149 13.03 7.87 15.24
CA MET A 149 13.90 7.55 14.10
C MET A 149 15.23 6.94 14.54
N LYS A 150 15.75 7.32 15.71
CA LYS A 150 16.97 6.71 16.24
C LYS A 150 16.81 5.22 16.48
N ASP A 151 15.65 4.81 16.97
CA ASP A 151 15.35 3.42 17.28
C ASP A 151 15.02 2.65 16.00
N LEU A 152 14.12 3.20 15.17
CA LEU A 152 13.67 2.57 13.93
C LEU A 152 14.76 2.43 12.88
N LEU A 153 15.47 3.51 12.52
CA LEU A 153 16.49 3.46 11.46
C LEU A 153 17.78 2.74 11.89
N ASN A 154 17.83 2.14 13.08
CA ASN A 154 18.90 1.22 13.48
C ASN A 154 18.41 -0.24 13.57
N TYR A 155 17.12 -0.49 13.32
CA TYR A 155 16.55 -1.83 13.37
C TYR A 155 16.87 -2.60 12.08
N PRO A 156 17.11 -3.92 12.16
CA PRO A 156 17.32 -4.75 10.97
C PRO A 156 16.18 -4.61 9.95
N ASN A 157 16.52 -4.73 8.67
CA ASN A 157 15.58 -4.67 7.54
C ASN A 157 14.87 -3.31 7.32
N ILE A 158 15.20 -2.28 8.10
CA ILE A 158 14.74 -0.90 7.86
C ILE A 158 15.83 -0.14 7.10
N ILE A 159 15.51 0.38 5.92
CA ILE A 159 16.47 0.97 4.98
C ILE A 159 16.27 2.47 4.74
N GLY A 160 15.22 3.06 5.31
CA GLY A 160 14.93 4.47 5.11
C GLY A 160 13.65 4.93 5.77
N ILE A 161 13.28 6.16 5.41
CA ILE A 161 12.00 6.76 5.75
C ILE A 161 11.08 6.63 4.54
N GLY A 162 9.86 6.17 4.79
CA GLY A 162 8.78 6.05 3.82
C GLY A 162 8.22 7.40 3.42
N GLU A 163 7.00 7.40 2.95
CA GLU A 163 6.43 8.57 2.30
C GLU A 163 6.28 9.76 3.26
N LEU A 164 6.82 10.92 2.88
CA LEU A 164 6.67 12.16 3.65
C LEU A 164 5.30 12.84 3.43
N GLN A 165 4.21 12.12 3.73
CA GLN A 165 2.82 12.56 3.53
C GLN A 165 2.46 13.82 4.33
N GLY A 166 2.87 13.91 5.59
CA GLY A 166 2.71 15.12 6.40
C GLY A 166 3.26 16.39 5.75
N PHE A 167 4.25 16.27 4.85
CA PHE A 167 4.75 17.40 4.08
C PHE A 167 3.86 17.76 2.90
N SER A 168 3.28 16.85 2.12
CA SER A 168 2.38 17.25 1.02
C SER A 168 1.16 18.02 1.50
N ASN A 169 0.72 17.73 2.72
CA ASN A 169 -0.30 18.52 3.43
C ASN A 169 0.16 19.95 3.74
N ALA A 170 1.43 20.29 3.50
CA ALA A 170 2.09 21.60 3.58
C ALA A 170 1.22 22.79 3.23
N LYS A 171 0.40 22.72 2.18
CA LYS A 171 -0.48 23.85 1.81
C LYS A 171 -1.34 24.28 3.02
N HIS A 172 -1.78 23.31 3.83
CA HIS A 172 -2.56 23.48 5.05
C HIS A 172 -1.67 23.41 6.30
N VAL A 173 -0.75 22.45 6.37
CA VAL A 173 0.14 22.19 7.52
C VAL A 173 1.18 23.30 7.71
N TYR A 174 1.79 23.87 6.67
CA TYR A 174 2.71 25.02 6.88
C TYR A 174 2.01 26.22 7.53
N ARG A 175 0.72 26.41 7.21
CA ARG A 175 -0.06 27.53 7.72
C ARG A 175 -0.49 27.29 9.17
N ASN A 176 -0.77 26.04 9.52
CA ASN A 176 -1.44 25.69 10.78
C ASN A 176 -0.54 24.96 11.79
N THR A 177 0.49 24.24 11.35
CA THR A 177 1.34 23.32 12.12
C THR A 177 2.83 23.36 11.66
N PRO A 178 3.51 24.52 11.70
CA PRO A 178 4.90 24.67 11.22
C PRO A 178 5.94 23.80 11.96
N GLU A 179 5.66 23.39 13.19
CA GLU A 179 6.51 22.51 14.00
C GLU A 179 6.65 21.10 13.40
N VAL A 180 5.63 20.62 12.69
CA VAL A 180 5.65 19.32 11.98
C VAL A 180 6.82 19.28 11.00
N ILE A 181 7.02 20.35 10.26
CA ILE A 181 8.09 20.42 9.25
C ILE A 181 9.47 20.36 9.91
N THR A 182 9.62 21.02 11.06
CA THR A 182 10.89 21.00 11.80
C THR A 182 11.20 19.59 12.30
N ASP A 183 10.18 18.86 12.75
CA ASP A 183 10.31 17.46 13.17
C ASP A 183 10.66 16.55 11.98
N LEU A 184 9.94 16.66 10.86
CA LEU A 184 10.23 15.91 9.63
C LEU A 184 11.65 16.15 9.10
N LEU A 185 12.11 17.41 9.09
CA LEU A 185 13.49 17.72 8.69
C LEU A 185 14.52 17.08 9.63
N SER A 186 14.21 16.96 10.92
CA SER A 186 15.07 16.29 11.88
C SER A 186 15.19 14.78 11.57
N SER A 187 14.06 14.14 11.24
CA SER A 187 14.00 12.75 10.75
C SER A 187 14.83 12.56 9.48
N THR A 188 14.62 13.42 8.47
CA THR A 188 15.38 13.41 7.21
C THR A 188 16.87 13.56 7.45
N MET A 189 17.30 14.53 8.26
CA MET A 189 18.72 14.75 8.53
C MET A 189 19.37 13.53 9.18
N TYR A 190 18.64 12.84 10.08
CA TYR A 190 19.13 11.63 10.71
C TYR A 190 19.24 10.46 9.72
N ALA A 191 18.24 10.23 8.86
CA ALA A 191 18.30 9.22 7.80
C ALA A 191 19.47 9.48 6.83
N LYS A 192 19.64 10.73 6.40
CA LYS A 192 20.75 11.15 5.51
C LYS A 192 22.12 10.92 6.14
N SER A 193 22.26 11.10 7.47
CA SER A 193 23.51 10.82 8.19
C SER A 193 23.94 9.34 8.12
N LYS A 194 23.01 8.45 7.80
CA LYS A 194 23.22 7.02 7.59
C LYS A 194 23.23 6.60 6.12
N ASN A 195 23.19 7.55 5.19
CA ASN A 195 23.06 7.28 3.76
C ASN A 195 21.78 6.48 3.40
N MET A 196 20.73 6.64 4.21
CA MET A 196 19.42 6.06 3.96
C MET A 196 18.56 6.98 3.09
N VAL A 197 17.63 6.39 2.34
CA VAL A 197 16.67 7.14 1.52
C VAL A 197 15.55 7.73 2.36
N VAL A 198 14.90 8.74 1.80
CA VAL A 198 13.73 9.39 2.36
C VAL A 198 12.76 9.59 1.20
N ASP A 199 11.70 8.82 1.21
CA ASP A 199 10.70 8.82 0.15
C ASP A 199 9.82 10.08 0.25
N GLY A 200 9.33 10.53 -0.90
CA GLY A 200 8.48 11.71 -0.95
C GLY A 200 7.03 11.34 -1.26
N ASN A 201 6.11 12.13 -0.72
CA ASN A 201 4.72 12.18 -1.14
C ASN A 201 4.38 13.61 -1.61
N ALA A 202 3.97 13.81 -2.87
CA ALA A 202 3.85 15.15 -3.47
C ALA A 202 2.70 15.30 -4.49
N PRO A 203 1.44 15.00 -4.12
CA PRO A 203 0.28 15.28 -4.96
C PRO A 203 0.16 16.77 -5.26
N GLU A 204 -0.06 17.12 -6.53
CA GLU A 204 -0.39 18.49 -6.96
C GLU A 204 0.60 19.58 -6.50
N LEU A 205 1.87 19.21 -6.28
CA LEU A 205 2.94 20.15 -5.96
C LEU A 205 3.70 20.52 -7.23
N PHE A 206 3.83 21.82 -7.47
CA PHE A 206 4.57 22.42 -8.60
C PHE A 206 5.50 23.52 -8.09
N GLY A 207 6.48 23.91 -8.92
CA GLY A 207 7.29 25.10 -8.69
C GLY A 207 7.94 25.14 -7.31
N LYS A 208 7.68 26.20 -6.53
CA LYS A 208 8.33 26.43 -5.23
C LYS A 208 7.88 25.43 -4.16
N GLU A 209 6.64 24.97 -4.20
CA GLU A 209 6.11 23.98 -3.25
C GLU A 209 6.76 22.61 -3.48
N LEU A 210 6.87 22.19 -4.75
CA LEU A 210 7.60 20.97 -5.11
C LEU A 210 9.07 21.05 -4.72
N ALA A 211 9.73 22.19 -4.99
CA ALA A 211 11.12 22.40 -4.62
C ALA A 211 11.32 22.29 -3.09
N ALA A 212 10.38 22.82 -2.29
CA ALA A 212 10.44 22.71 -0.84
C ALA A 212 10.34 21.24 -0.37
N HIS A 213 9.47 20.45 -1.00
CA HIS A 213 9.34 19.01 -0.70
C HIS A 213 10.58 18.21 -1.07
N ILE A 214 11.19 18.53 -2.22
CA ILE A 214 12.46 17.90 -2.62
C ILE A 214 13.57 18.22 -1.61
N ILE A 215 13.58 19.42 -1.05
CA ILE A 215 14.53 19.80 0.01
C ILE A 215 14.23 19.05 1.31
N SER A 216 12.96 18.86 1.66
CA SER A 216 12.57 18.18 2.90
C SER A 216 12.89 16.68 2.91
N THR A 217 13.01 16.05 1.74
CA THR A 217 13.54 14.68 1.54
C THR A 217 15.08 14.63 1.48
N GLY A 218 15.76 15.77 1.68
CA GLY A 218 17.22 15.85 1.62
C GLY A 218 17.78 15.77 0.19
N GLY A 219 17.01 16.22 -0.80
CA GLY A 219 17.42 16.40 -2.20
C GLY A 219 17.33 15.16 -3.08
N ARG A 220 16.94 13.99 -2.53
CA ARG A 220 16.70 12.75 -3.28
C ARG A 220 15.27 12.27 -3.03
N CYS A 221 14.33 12.88 -3.74
CA CYS A 221 12.90 12.70 -3.57
C CYS A 221 12.35 11.61 -4.50
N SER A 222 11.46 10.75 -4.02
CA SER A 222 10.50 9.99 -4.83
C SER A 222 9.12 10.66 -4.80
N CYS A 223 8.19 10.19 -5.63
CA CYS A 223 6.76 10.51 -5.49
C CYS A 223 5.93 9.46 -6.23
N HIS A 224 5.02 8.79 -5.51
CA HIS A 224 4.03 7.87 -6.08
C HIS A 224 2.65 8.53 -6.33
N GLU A 225 2.33 9.61 -5.61
CA GLU A 225 1.14 10.46 -5.80
C GLU A 225 1.22 11.39 -7.04
N THR A 226 1.61 10.85 -8.19
CA THR A 226 1.54 11.59 -9.46
C THR A 226 0.38 11.09 -10.28
N THR A 227 -0.52 11.99 -10.67
CA THR A 227 -1.78 11.60 -11.32
C THR A 227 -1.91 12.08 -12.77
N THR A 228 -1.11 13.05 -13.17
CA THR A 228 -1.18 13.66 -14.51
C THR A 228 0.17 13.65 -15.23
N LYS A 229 0.11 13.70 -16.56
CA LYS A 229 1.30 13.85 -17.41
C LYS A 229 2.08 15.12 -17.08
N GLU A 230 1.38 16.23 -16.87
CA GLU A 230 1.97 17.54 -16.59
C GLU A 230 2.77 17.53 -15.28
N GLU A 231 2.23 16.90 -14.24
CA GLU A 231 2.96 16.67 -12.99
C GLU A 231 4.19 15.77 -13.21
N ALA A 232 4.03 14.66 -13.93
CA ALA A 232 5.13 13.73 -14.20
C ALA A 232 6.30 14.43 -14.89
N VAL A 233 6.01 15.27 -15.90
CA VAL A 233 7.03 16.05 -16.62
C VAL A 233 7.74 17.04 -15.69
N GLU A 234 7.01 17.79 -14.85
CA GLU A 234 7.64 18.73 -13.91
C GLU A 234 8.48 18.00 -12.86
N LYS A 235 7.95 16.93 -12.25
CA LYS A 235 8.63 16.13 -11.23
C LYS A 235 9.94 15.54 -11.78
N LEU A 236 9.92 14.99 -13.00
CA LEU A 236 11.14 14.50 -13.67
C LEU A 236 12.16 15.62 -13.93
N ARG A 237 11.72 16.81 -14.35
CA ARG A 237 12.61 17.98 -14.57
C ARG A 237 13.26 18.47 -13.29
N GLN A 238 12.55 18.40 -12.16
CA GLN A 238 13.08 18.76 -10.83
C GLN A 238 13.94 17.64 -10.20
N GLY A 239 14.08 16.49 -10.88
CA GLY A 239 14.93 15.40 -10.43
C GLY A 239 14.27 14.44 -9.43
N VAL A 240 12.94 14.42 -9.37
CA VAL A 240 12.16 13.43 -8.59
C VAL A 240 12.25 12.06 -9.26
N TYR A 241 12.32 10.99 -8.46
CA TYR A 241 12.07 9.64 -8.92
C TYR A 241 10.55 9.41 -8.97
N LEU A 242 10.03 9.23 -10.17
CA LEU A 242 8.60 9.07 -10.42
C LEU A 242 8.20 7.62 -10.20
N PHE A 243 7.57 7.36 -9.06
CA PHE A 243 6.98 6.05 -8.77
C PHE A 243 5.61 6.04 -9.43
N MET A 244 5.43 5.23 -10.46
CA MET A 244 4.19 5.15 -11.23
C MET A 244 3.39 3.97 -10.70
N ARG A 245 2.40 4.27 -9.86
CA ARG A 245 1.54 3.24 -9.26
C ARG A 245 0.54 2.63 -10.23
N GLU A 246 0.36 1.34 -10.10
CA GLU A 246 -0.57 0.53 -10.90
C GLU A 246 -1.16 -0.61 -10.05
N GLY A 247 -1.75 -0.23 -8.91
CA GLY A 247 -2.33 -1.14 -7.92
C GLY A 247 -3.78 -1.55 -8.22
N SER A 248 -4.45 -2.05 -7.19
CA SER A 248 -5.84 -2.53 -7.28
C SER A 248 -6.84 -1.36 -7.39
N THR A 249 -6.59 -0.28 -6.66
CA THR A 249 -7.53 0.83 -6.44
C THR A 249 -7.10 2.10 -7.16
N GLN A 250 -5.79 2.30 -7.32
CA GLN A 250 -5.20 3.50 -7.92
C GLN A 250 -4.29 3.12 -9.08
N ARG A 251 -4.60 3.67 -10.27
CA ARG A 251 -3.94 3.32 -11.55
C ARG A 251 -3.58 4.59 -12.29
N ASN A 252 -2.38 5.10 -12.02
CA ASN A 252 -1.88 6.35 -12.61
C ASN A 252 -0.74 6.14 -13.59
N MET A 253 -0.20 4.91 -13.69
CA MET A 253 0.93 4.60 -14.56
C MET A 253 0.66 4.98 -16.02
N ALA A 254 -0.52 4.67 -16.55
CA ALA A 254 -0.86 4.98 -17.95
C ALA A 254 -0.87 6.49 -18.26
N GLU A 255 -1.30 7.34 -17.32
CA GLU A 255 -1.23 8.79 -17.50
C GLU A 255 0.19 9.33 -17.31
N CYS A 256 0.91 8.83 -16.30
CA CYS A 256 2.26 9.29 -15.99
C CYS A 256 3.29 8.91 -17.06
N ILE A 257 3.19 7.71 -17.63
CA ILE A 257 4.16 7.18 -18.59
C ILE A 257 4.16 7.96 -19.91
N ARG A 258 3.11 8.73 -20.18
CA ARG A 258 3.02 9.66 -21.32
C ARG A 258 4.12 10.73 -21.29
N ALA A 259 4.68 11.04 -20.12
CA ALA A 259 5.89 11.87 -20.03
C ALA A 259 7.07 11.25 -20.80
N VAL A 260 7.17 9.93 -20.85
CA VAL A 260 8.20 9.22 -21.63
C VAL A 260 7.72 9.01 -23.08
N THR A 261 6.52 8.45 -23.27
CA THR A 261 6.07 8.01 -24.61
C THR A 261 5.64 9.15 -25.54
N GLU A 262 5.16 10.28 -25.01
CA GLU A 262 4.74 11.44 -25.80
C GLU A 262 5.76 12.58 -25.74
N GLU A 263 6.29 12.88 -24.54
CA GLU A 263 7.16 14.06 -24.32
C GLU A 263 8.66 13.72 -24.42
N GLY A 264 9.02 12.44 -24.55
CA GLY A 264 10.40 11.99 -24.74
C GLY A 264 11.29 12.18 -23.50
N MET A 265 10.72 12.19 -22.29
CA MET A 265 11.49 12.25 -21.05
C MET A 265 12.31 10.97 -20.83
N ASP A 266 13.45 11.09 -20.15
CA ASP A 266 14.32 9.96 -19.84
C ASP A 266 13.73 9.08 -18.73
N SER A 267 13.55 7.80 -19.03
CA SER A 267 12.94 6.80 -18.15
C SER A 267 13.78 6.37 -16.95
N ARG A 268 15.05 6.78 -16.82
CA ARG A 268 15.93 6.31 -15.72
C ARG A 268 15.44 6.64 -14.31
N ARG A 269 14.52 7.59 -14.18
CA ARG A 269 13.87 8.00 -12.92
C ARG A 269 12.42 7.53 -12.82
N CYS A 270 11.90 6.85 -13.84
CA CYS A 270 10.60 6.21 -13.80
C CYS A 270 10.75 4.84 -13.12
N ILE A 271 9.94 4.59 -12.11
CA ILE A 271 9.93 3.36 -11.32
C ILE A 271 8.49 2.87 -11.27
N LEU A 272 8.27 1.56 -11.39
CA LEU A 272 6.95 0.96 -11.23
C LEU A 272 6.76 0.57 -9.76
N ALA A 273 5.56 0.81 -9.25
CA ALA A 273 5.17 0.46 -7.88
C ALA A 273 3.72 -0.03 -7.88
N THR A 274 3.36 -0.83 -6.87
CA THR A 274 1.97 -1.28 -6.70
C THR A 274 1.16 -0.32 -5.85
N ASP A 275 1.75 0.28 -4.83
CA ASP A 275 1.03 1.03 -3.78
C ASP A 275 0.08 0.07 -3.02
N ASP A 276 -1.23 0.31 -3.08
CA ASP A 276 -2.24 -0.59 -2.52
C ASP A 276 -2.61 -1.77 -3.45
N MET A 277 -2.46 -3.00 -2.94
CA MET A 277 -2.96 -4.21 -3.60
C MET A 277 -3.81 -5.09 -2.69
N VAL A 278 -4.92 -5.59 -3.23
CA VAL A 278 -5.75 -6.59 -2.55
C VAL A 278 -5.25 -8.00 -2.86
N ALA A 279 -5.38 -8.92 -1.89
CA ALA A 279 -4.91 -10.31 -2.02
C ALA A 279 -5.40 -11.04 -3.29
N LYS A 280 -6.65 -10.77 -3.69
CA LYS A 280 -7.27 -11.36 -4.87
C LYS A 280 -6.58 -10.99 -6.18
N ASP A 281 -6.19 -9.73 -6.34
CA ASP A 281 -5.50 -9.28 -7.56
C ASP A 281 -4.11 -9.90 -7.63
N LEU A 282 -3.42 -9.96 -6.48
CA LEU A 282 -2.12 -10.62 -6.37
C LEU A 282 -2.19 -12.10 -6.77
N GLU A 283 -3.23 -12.80 -6.32
CA GLU A 283 -3.46 -14.22 -6.63
C GLU A 283 -3.83 -14.46 -8.10
N ILE A 284 -4.72 -13.65 -8.68
CA ILE A 284 -5.32 -13.92 -10.00
C ILE A 284 -4.51 -13.29 -11.15
N LEU A 285 -4.01 -12.07 -10.96
CA LEU A 285 -3.35 -11.30 -12.01
C LEU A 285 -1.82 -11.44 -11.95
N GLY A 286 -1.27 -11.64 -10.75
CA GLY A 286 0.15 -11.56 -10.46
C GLY A 286 0.51 -10.22 -9.82
N HIS A 287 1.78 -9.84 -9.92
CA HIS A 287 2.34 -8.68 -9.22
C HIS A 287 3.05 -7.75 -10.22
N MET A 288 4.36 -7.51 -10.05
CA MET A 288 5.12 -6.62 -10.93
C MET A 288 5.15 -7.05 -12.41
N ASN A 289 5.03 -8.35 -12.71
CA ASN A 289 4.95 -8.81 -14.10
C ASN A 289 3.72 -8.25 -14.85
N GLU A 290 2.58 -8.16 -14.17
CA GLU A 290 1.36 -7.60 -14.74
C GLU A 290 1.49 -6.08 -14.94
N ILE A 291 2.14 -5.37 -14.01
CA ILE A 291 2.40 -3.93 -14.18
C ILE A 291 3.34 -3.69 -15.36
N ILE A 292 4.46 -4.43 -15.45
CA ILE A 292 5.40 -4.33 -16.59
C ILE A 292 4.66 -4.59 -17.92
N LYS A 293 3.82 -5.63 -17.97
CA LYS A 293 3.00 -5.95 -19.15
C LYS A 293 2.07 -4.80 -19.55
N ARG A 294 1.42 -4.15 -18.57
CA ARG A 294 0.59 -2.96 -18.82
C ARG A 294 1.42 -1.80 -19.33
N THR A 295 2.59 -1.55 -18.73
CA THR A 295 3.52 -0.50 -19.19
C THR A 295 3.98 -0.73 -20.64
N ILE A 296 4.28 -1.98 -21.02
CA ILE A 296 4.61 -2.35 -22.41
C ILE A 296 3.43 -2.07 -23.35
N LYS A 297 2.19 -2.32 -22.90
CA LYS A 297 0.98 -2.06 -23.68
C LYS A 297 0.76 -0.56 -23.95
N GLU A 298 1.23 0.32 -23.07
CA GLU A 298 1.24 1.78 -23.27
C GLU A 298 2.32 2.25 -24.26
N GLY A 299 3.07 1.33 -24.88
CA GLY A 299 4.03 1.62 -25.96
C GLY A 299 5.48 1.74 -25.52
N VAL A 300 5.80 1.42 -24.26
CA VAL A 300 7.17 1.40 -23.75
C VAL A 300 7.94 0.18 -24.27
N ASN A 301 9.23 0.35 -24.57
CA ASN A 301 10.09 -0.77 -24.95
C ASN A 301 10.17 -1.80 -23.79
N PRO A 302 10.07 -3.12 -24.05
CA PRO A 302 10.11 -4.13 -23.00
C PRO A 302 11.34 -4.09 -22.08
N VAL A 303 12.53 -3.83 -22.62
CA VAL A 303 13.76 -3.72 -21.80
C VAL A 303 13.67 -2.49 -20.89
N GLU A 304 13.13 -1.40 -21.40
CA GLU A 304 12.95 -0.15 -20.66
C GLU A 304 11.87 -0.29 -19.56
N ALA A 305 10.75 -0.95 -19.84
CA ALA A 305 9.75 -1.27 -18.81
C ALA A 305 10.33 -2.17 -17.70
N ILE A 306 11.17 -3.15 -18.07
CA ILE A 306 11.90 -3.98 -17.09
C ILE A 306 12.92 -3.13 -16.30
N GLN A 307 13.60 -2.15 -16.91
CA GLN A 307 14.48 -1.22 -16.16
C GLN A 307 13.72 -0.52 -15.02
N MET A 308 12.48 -0.08 -15.28
CA MET A 308 11.63 0.60 -14.29
C MET A 308 11.25 -0.28 -13.10
N ALA A 309 11.37 -1.60 -13.20
CA ALA A 309 11.11 -2.56 -12.13
C ALA A 309 12.36 -3.33 -11.67
N THR A 310 13.56 -2.92 -12.09
CA THR A 310 14.83 -3.61 -11.75
C THR A 310 15.94 -2.62 -11.40
N ILE A 311 16.70 -2.14 -12.37
CA ILE A 311 17.85 -1.28 -12.14
C ILE A 311 17.47 0.12 -11.63
N ASN A 312 16.35 0.69 -12.08
CA ASN A 312 15.92 2.02 -11.62
C ASN A 312 15.62 2.04 -10.12
N PRO A 313 14.78 1.13 -9.58
CA PRO A 313 14.55 1.09 -8.14
C PRO A 313 15.77 0.59 -7.35
N ALA A 314 16.55 -0.36 -7.87
CA ALA A 314 17.81 -0.76 -7.23
C ALA A 314 18.76 0.44 -7.07
N THR A 315 18.84 1.29 -8.09
CA THR A 315 19.62 2.53 -8.02
C THR A 315 19.05 3.48 -6.97
N TYR A 316 17.72 3.68 -6.93
CA TYR A 316 17.07 4.57 -5.96
C TYR A 316 17.36 4.18 -4.50
N PHE A 317 17.18 2.90 -4.16
CA PHE A 317 17.34 2.37 -2.81
C PHE A 317 18.79 1.97 -2.46
N ASN A 318 19.75 2.15 -3.37
CA ASN A 318 21.14 1.69 -3.24
C ASN A 318 21.27 0.16 -3.04
N LEU A 319 20.44 -0.62 -3.73
CA LEU A 319 20.45 -2.08 -3.69
C LEU A 319 21.44 -2.64 -4.72
N ASP A 320 22.72 -2.38 -4.51
CA ASP A 320 23.78 -2.69 -5.48
C ASP A 320 23.88 -4.18 -5.84
N GLU A 321 23.40 -5.08 -4.99
CA GLU A 321 23.51 -6.54 -5.18
C GLU A 321 22.47 -7.12 -6.17
N VAL A 322 21.38 -6.41 -6.47
CA VAL A 322 20.24 -6.89 -7.28
C VAL A 322 19.89 -5.92 -8.42
N GLY A 323 18.87 -6.25 -9.22
CA GLY A 323 18.35 -5.39 -10.30
C GLY A 323 19.12 -5.46 -11.61
N VAL A 324 20.18 -6.27 -11.70
CA VAL A 324 20.99 -6.48 -12.91
C VAL A 324 21.50 -7.92 -13.00
N LEU A 325 21.65 -8.46 -14.21
CA LEU A 325 22.29 -9.75 -14.46
C LEU A 325 23.76 -9.53 -14.85
N ALA A 326 24.67 -9.57 -13.88
CA ALA A 326 26.09 -9.34 -14.10
C ALA A 326 26.97 -10.09 -13.09
N PRO A 327 28.25 -10.35 -13.39
CA PRO A 327 29.17 -11.00 -12.45
C PRO A 327 29.25 -10.28 -11.10
N GLY A 328 29.23 -11.07 -10.02
CA GLY A 328 29.26 -10.60 -8.64
C GLY A 328 27.90 -10.19 -8.06
N LYS A 329 26.85 -10.15 -8.88
CA LYS A 329 25.48 -9.83 -8.42
C LYS A 329 24.77 -11.08 -7.91
N ILE A 330 23.75 -10.89 -7.07
CA ILE A 330 22.91 -11.97 -6.61
C ILE A 330 22.09 -12.52 -7.78
N ALA A 331 22.01 -13.85 -7.88
CA ALA A 331 21.24 -14.56 -8.87
C ALA A 331 19.74 -14.58 -8.51
N ASP A 332 19.14 -13.39 -8.50
CA ASP A 332 17.70 -13.18 -8.47
C ASP A 332 17.22 -12.97 -9.91
N ILE A 333 16.56 -13.98 -10.48
CA ILE A 333 16.31 -14.08 -11.92
C ILE A 333 14.86 -14.47 -12.17
N ALA A 334 14.17 -13.71 -13.02
CA ALA A 334 12.88 -14.11 -13.59
C ALA A 334 13.10 -14.71 -14.98
N VAL A 335 12.69 -15.96 -15.17
CA VAL A 335 12.65 -16.65 -16.46
C VAL A 335 11.29 -16.41 -17.09
N ILE A 336 11.28 -15.64 -18.17
CA ILE A 336 10.05 -15.15 -18.82
C ILE A 336 9.89 -15.88 -20.15
N GLU A 337 8.71 -16.41 -20.41
CA GLU A 337 8.44 -17.09 -21.67
C GLU A 337 8.30 -16.12 -22.84
N ASP A 338 7.58 -15.03 -22.63
CA ASP A 338 7.24 -14.06 -23.65
C ASP A 338 7.11 -12.66 -23.04
N LEU A 339 7.84 -11.69 -23.60
CA LEU A 339 7.88 -10.32 -23.10
C LEU A 339 6.56 -9.55 -23.31
N LYS A 340 5.69 -10.01 -24.21
CA LYS A 340 4.39 -9.36 -24.43
C LYS A 340 3.37 -9.74 -23.36
N SER A 341 3.33 -11.02 -22.98
CA SER A 341 2.44 -11.54 -21.94
C SER A 341 3.03 -11.45 -20.53
N MET A 342 4.35 -11.30 -20.42
CA MET A 342 5.10 -11.33 -19.15
C MET A 342 4.77 -12.55 -18.29
N ARG A 343 4.56 -13.70 -18.94
CA ARG A 343 4.37 -14.97 -18.24
C ARG A 343 5.72 -15.46 -17.70
N VAL A 344 5.81 -15.57 -16.38
CA VAL A 344 6.99 -16.08 -15.67
C VAL A 344 6.87 -17.60 -15.53
N GLU A 345 7.89 -18.32 -15.99
CA GLU A 345 7.96 -19.78 -15.91
C GLU A 345 8.83 -20.28 -14.77
N GLY A 346 9.79 -19.47 -14.33
CA GLY A 346 10.73 -19.83 -13.28
C GLY A 346 11.28 -18.61 -12.56
N VAL A 347 11.49 -18.74 -11.26
CA VAL A 347 12.05 -17.67 -10.44
C VAL A 347 13.19 -18.23 -9.60
N PHE A 348 14.35 -17.60 -9.75
CA PHE A 348 15.51 -17.86 -8.92
C PHE A 348 15.62 -16.76 -7.87
N ILE A 349 15.86 -17.16 -6.61
CA ILE A 349 16.22 -16.24 -5.52
C ILE A 349 17.46 -16.79 -4.84
N ASP A 350 18.47 -15.95 -4.65
CA ASP A 350 19.79 -16.34 -4.14
C ASP A 350 20.37 -17.55 -4.87
N GLY A 351 20.20 -17.60 -6.19
CA GLY A 351 20.70 -18.68 -7.04
C GLY A 351 19.93 -20.00 -6.93
N LYS A 352 18.79 -20.05 -6.23
CA LYS A 352 17.96 -21.26 -6.10
C LYS A 352 16.64 -21.08 -6.83
N LEU A 353 16.21 -22.10 -7.59
CA LEU A 353 14.88 -22.12 -8.18
C LEU A 353 13.83 -22.25 -7.05
N VAL A 354 13.07 -21.20 -6.81
CA VAL A 354 12.08 -21.14 -5.71
C VAL A 354 10.63 -21.19 -6.19
N ALA A 355 10.37 -20.85 -7.45
CA ALA A 355 9.06 -20.98 -8.07
C ALA A 355 9.18 -21.44 -9.52
N ALA A 356 8.21 -22.23 -9.99
CA ALA A 356 8.09 -22.62 -11.39
C ALA A 356 6.63 -22.81 -11.79
N ASN A 357 6.29 -22.47 -13.03
CA ASN A 357 4.94 -22.61 -13.61
C ASN A 357 3.83 -21.95 -12.76
N GLY A 358 4.11 -20.80 -12.16
CA GLY A 358 3.15 -20.08 -11.30
C GLY A 358 3.00 -20.64 -9.89
N GLU A 359 3.77 -21.67 -9.51
CA GLU A 359 3.73 -22.28 -8.18
C GLU A 359 5.03 -22.07 -7.42
N LEU A 360 4.93 -21.81 -6.11
CA LEU A 360 6.07 -21.79 -5.21
C LEU A 360 6.53 -23.23 -4.93
N LEU A 361 7.82 -23.50 -5.12
CA LEU A 361 8.42 -24.84 -4.97
C LEU A 361 8.91 -25.13 -3.55
N MET A 362 8.78 -24.16 -2.65
CA MET A 362 9.17 -24.28 -1.27
C MET A 362 8.00 -23.98 -0.35
N ASP A 363 7.97 -24.63 0.79
CA ASP A 363 7.02 -24.29 1.84
C ASP A 363 7.51 -23.05 2.60
N LEU A 364 6.58 -22.13 2.84
CA LEU A 364 6.78 -20.98 3.72
C LEU A 364 5.98 -21.25 5.00
N PRO A 365 6.62 -21.54 6.13
CA PRO A 365 5.91 -21.77 7.37
C PRO A 365 5.10 -20.53 7.75
N LYS A 366 3.87 -20.76 8.21
CA LYS A 366 3.01 -19.70 8.74
C LYS A 366 3.74 -18.90 9.83
N TYR A 367 3.80 -17.59 9.66
CA TYR A 367 4.30 -16.69 10.70
C TYR A 367 3.17 -16.34 11.67
N THR A 368 3.45 -16.37 12.97
CA THR A 368 2.50 -15.94 14.00
C THR A 368 3.09 -14.76 14.74
N TYR A 369 2.38 -13.65 14.69
CA TYR A 369 2.80 -12.42 15.34
C TYR A 369 2.70 -12.53 16.88
N PRO A 370 3.55 -11.79 17.62
CA PRO A 370 3.48 -11.71 19.08
C PRO A 370 2.10 -11.22 19.57
N LYS A 371 1.73 -11.56 20.80
CA LYS A 371 0.41 -11.18 21.36
C LYS A 371 0.26 -9.66 21.53
N GLU A 372 1.37 -8.98 21.74
CA GLU A 372 1.47 -7.55 22.01
C GLU A 372 0.95 -6.72 20.83
N VAL A 373 1.19 -7.16 19.60
CA VAL A 373 0.67 -6.51 18.39
C VAL A 373 -0.76 -6.93 18.04
N LYS A 374 -1.35 -7.87 18.79
CA LYS A 374 -2.72 -8.35 18.61
C LYS A 374 -3.77 -7.69 19.50
N SER A 375 -3.35 -6.67 20.26
CA SER A 375 -4.20 -5.95 21.23
C SER A 375 -4.29 -4.47 20.90
N SER A 376 -4.55 -4.14 19.63
CA SER A 376 -4.70 -2.74 19.17
C SER A 376 -6.06 -2.14 19.50
N VAL A 377 -7.12 -2.95 19.55
CA VAL A 377 -8.48 -2.51 19.92
C VAL A 377 -8.61 -2.47 21.44
N LYS A 378 -8.68 -1.26 21.99
CA LYS A 378 -8.68 -0.93 23.43
C LYS A 378 -9.87 -0.05 23.81
N ILE A 379 -11.06 -0.44 23.37
CA ILE A 379 -12.33 0.23 23.66
C ILE A 379 -13.37 -0.78 24.15
N GLU A 380 -14.27 -0.33 25.02
CA GLU A 380 -15.44 -1.09 25.46
C GLU A 380 -16.54 -1.11 24.38
N TYR A 381 -17.54 -1.98 24.54
CA TYR A 381 -18.69 -1.96 23.64
C TYR A 381 -19.42 -0.62 23.68
N ILE A 382 -19.82 -0.16 22.49
CA ILE A 382 -20.65 1.02 22.31
C ILE A 382 -22.13 0.65 22.35
N ASN A 383 -22.98 1.64 22.59
CA ASN A 383 -24.43 1.51 22.54
C ASN A 383 -25.03 2.43 21.48
N GLU A 384 -26.29 2.21 21.12
CA GLU A 384 -26.98 2.96 20.06
C GLU A 384 -26.91 4.49 20.27
N LYS A 385 -26.97 4.97 21.52
CA LYS A 385 -26.95 6.41 21.81
C LYS A 385 -25.60 7.08 21.49
N ASP A 386 -24.52 6.31 21.43
CA ASP A 386 -23.20 6.84 21.12
C ASP A 386 -23.15 7.31 19.66
N LEU A 387 -23.88 6.63 18.76
CA LEU A 387 -23.97 6.92 17.33
C LEU A 387 -25.07 7.94 16.98
N GLU A 388 -26.06 8.14 17.84
CA GLU A 388 -27.15 9.11 17.58
C GLU A 388 -26.66 10.54 17.28
N ILE A 389 -27.12 11.12 16.17
CA ILE A 389 -26.90 12.53 15.81
C ILE A 389 -28.14 13.35 16.19
N LYS A 390 -27.97 14.32 17.10
CA LYS A 390 -29.08 15.11 17.65
C LYS A 390 -29.35 16.37 16.83
N ALA A 391 -30.62 16.68 16.62
CA ALA A 391 -31.07 17.92 16.01
C ALA A 391 -32.43 18.38 16.56
N LYS A 392 -32.75 19.67 16.39
CA LYS A 392 -34.04 20.26 16.79
C LYS A 392 -35.00 20.32 15.60
N GLY A 393 -36.31 20.27 15.88
CA GLY A 393 -37.35 20.38 14.85
C GLY A 393 -37.74 19.03 14.23
N SER A 394 -38.48 19.08 13.11
CA SER A 394 -38.92 17.91 12.34
C SER A 394 -37.99 17.56 11.17
N SER A 395 -37.06 18.45 10.84
CA SER A 395 -36.03 18.26 9.82
C SER A 395 -34.79 19.09 10.14
N ALA A 396 -33.63 18.65 9.66
CA ALA A 396 -32.36 19.35 9.80
C ALA A 396 -31.56 19.31 8.49
N ILE A 397 -30.75 20.34 8.25
CA ILE A 397 -29.75 20.33 7.17
C ILE A 397 -28.50 19.66 7.72
N VAL A 398 -28.07 18.59 7.05
CA VAL A 398 -26.86 17.85 7.43
C VAL A 398 -25.78 18.01 6.37
N ARG A 399 -24.54 17.90 6.82
CA ARG A 399 -23.36 17.81 5.96
C ARG A 399 -23.12 16.35 5.60
N CYS A 400 -23.07 16.08 4.30
CA CYS A 400 -22.87 14.74 3.75
C CYS A 400 -21.58 14.69 2.95
N ILE A 401 -20.74 13.70 3.24
CA ILE A 401 -19.57 13.37 2.44
C ILE A 401 -20.04 12.59 1.22
N GLY A 402 -19.72 13.06 0.01
CA GLY A 402 -20.03 12.36 -1.23
C GLY A 402 -18.89 11.43 -1.64
N LEU A 403 -19.20 10.15 -1.80
CA LEU A 403 -18.31 9.15 -2.36
C LEU A 403 -18.22 9.33 -3.87
N ILE A 404 -16.98 9.36 -4.39
CA ILE A 404 -16.70 9.31 -5.83
C ILE A 404 -16.24 7.88 -6.16
N PRO A 405 -16.95 7.14 -7.02
CA PRO A 405 -16.57 5.77 -7.36
C PRO A 405 -15.15 5.68 -7.94
N ASP A 406 -14.43 4.63 -7.56
CA ASP A 406 -13.08 4.29 -8.01
C ASP A 406 -12.01 5.39 -7.77
N GLN A 407 -12.23 6.27 -6.77
CA GLN A 407 -11.29 7.31 -6.35
C GLN A 407 -11.26 7.46 -4.82
N ASN A 408 -10.13 7.95 -4.29
CA ASN A 408 -10.02 8.36 -2.88
C ASN A 408 -10.56 9.78 -2.61
N LEU A 409 -10.88 10.55 -3.65
CA LEU A 409 -11.45 11.90 -3.55
C LEU A 409 -12.93 11.89 -3.11
N THR A 410 -13.37 12.98 -2.46
CA THR A 410 -14.75 13.16 -2.02
C THR A 410 -15.37 14.47 -2.50
N SER A 411 -16.70 14.55 -2.46
CA SER A 411 -17.47 15.79 -2.73
C SER A 411 -18.26 16.28 -1.51
N LYS A 412 -18.64 17.57 -1.50
CA LYS A 412 -19.43 18.20 -0.44
C LYS A 412 -20.92 18.21 -0.79
N HIS A 413 -21.76 17.66 0.07
CA HIS A 413 -23.22 17.69 -0.09
C HIS A 413 -23.93 18.22 1.15
N ARG A 414 -25.11 18.80 0.95
CA ARG A 414 -26.03 19.19 2.01
C ARG A 414 -27.38 18.57 1.73
N GLU A 415 -27.95 17.90 2.72
CA GLU A 415 -29.23 17.21 2.59
C GLU A 415 -30.17 17.66 3.69
N THR A 416 -31.46 17.82 3.37
CA THR A 416 -32.49 18.08 4.37
C THR A 416 -33.09 16.74 4.81
N ILE A 417 -32.81 16.33 6.03
CA ILE A 417 -33.18 15.03 6.55
C ILE A 417 -34.19 15.14 7.69
N LYS A 418 -35.06 14.14 7.82
CA LYS A 418 -36.07 14.07 8.88
C LYS A 418 -35.42 13.88 10.25
N VAL A 419 -35.99 14.56 11.23
CA VAL A 419 -35.65 14.40 12.65
C VAL A 419 -36.82 13.70 13.33
N TYR A 420 -36.55 12.58 13.99
CA TYR A 420 -37.54 11.83 14.76
C TYR A 420 -37.06 11.70 16.20
N ASN A 421 -37.90 12.09 17.16
CA ASN A 421 -37.55 12.13 18.60
C ASN A 421 -36.22 12.86 18.90
N GLY A 422 -35.91 13.91 18.15
CA GLY A 422 -34.68 14.70 18.31
C GLY A 422 -33.42 14.07 17.70
N ILE A 423 -33.55 12.94 16.99
CA ILE A 423 -32.46 12.22 16.32
C ILE A 423 -32.65 12.32 14.80
N VAL A 424 -31.59 12.68 14.08
CA VAL A 424 -31.58 12.71 12.62
C VAL A 424 -31.61 11.26 12.10
N GLN A 425 -32.46 10.95 11.13
CA GLN A 425 -32.64 9.59 10.62
C GLN A 425 -32.03 9.42 9.23
N PRO A 426 -31.20 8.40 8.98
CA PRO A 426 -30.74 8.08 7.62
C PRO A 426 -31.90 7.96 6.63
N ASP A 427 -31.67 8.34 5.36
CA ASP A 427 -32.67 8.26 4.30
C ASP A 427 -32.12 7.51 3.08
N THR A 428 -32.49 6.24 2.94
CA THR A 428 -32.06 5.38 1.84
C THR A 428 -32.69 5.77 0.49
N SER A 429 -33.76 6.59 0.48
CA SER A 429 -34.37 7.06 -0.77
C SER A 429 -33.53 8.14 -1.46
N THR A 430 -32.77 8.91 -0.67
CA THR A 430 -31.81 9.93 -1.15
C THR A 430 -30.36 9.44 -1.07
N ASP A 431 -30.16 8.18 -0.69
CA ASP A 431 -28.87 7.56 -0.40
C ASP A 431 -28.05 8.35 0.61
N THR A 432 -28.70 8.86 1.65
CA THR A 432 -28.03 9.60 2.72
C THR A 432 -27.93 8.72 3.96
N LEU A 433 -26.76 8.10 4.14
CA LEU A 433 -26.49 7.10 5.16
C LEU A 433 -25.71 7.70 6.32
N GLU A 434 -25.84 7.15 7.52
CA GLU A 434 -25.02 7.56 8.65
C GLU A 434 -23.65 6.89 8.57
N ILE A 435 -22.62 7.65 8.91
CA ILE A 435 -21.23 7.18 9.00
C ILE A 435 -20.63 7.66 10.32
N ALA A 436 -19.82 6.81 10.95
CA ALA A 436 -19.12 7.16 12.17
C ALA A 436 -17.71 6.58 12.20
N VAL A 437 -16.81 7.28 12.90
CA VAL A 437 -15.44 6.84 13.20
C VAL A 437 -15.26 6.85 14.72
N ILE A 438 -14.89 5.70 15.27
CA ILE A 438 -14.81 5.43 16.70
C ILE A 438 -13.33 5.24 17.08
N GLU A 439 -12.80 6.13 17.92
CA GLU A 439 -11.42 6.03 18.40
C GLU A 439 -11.22 4.73 19.17
N ARG A 440 -10.35 3.85 18.69
CA ARG A 440 -10.26 2.47 19.21
C ARG A 440 -9.06 2.20 20.11
N TYR A 441 -8.12 3.13 20.24
CA TYR A 441 -6.86 2.93 20.96
C TYR A 441 -6.95 3.29 22.44
N GLY A 442 -8.10 3.79 22.90
CA GLY A 442 -8.35 4.16 24.29
C GLY A 442 -7.63 5.43 24.71
N ARG A 443 -7.25 6.29 23.75
CA ARG A 443 -6.47 7.51 24.01
C ARG A 443 -7.37 8.70 24.32
N LYS A 444 -8.48 8.84 23.60
CA LYS A 444 -9.41 9.98 23.68
C LYS A 444 -10.87 9.54 23.80
N ASN A 445 -11.21 8.33 23.34
CA ASN A 445 -12.57 7.79 23.28
C ASN A 445 -13.53 8.70 22.49
N ASN A 446 -13.03 9.36 21.43
CA ASN A 446 -13.86 10.21 20.58
C ASN A 446 -14.70 9.36 19.62
N ILE A 447 -15.86 9.89 19.23
CA ILE A 447 -16.72 9.31 18.19
C ILE A 447 -17.14 10.44 17.25
N GLY A 448 -16.57 10.42 16.05
CA GLY A 448 -16.93 11.33 14.97
C GLY A 448 -18.13 10.79 14.21
N LYS A 449 -19.08 11.66 13.89
CA LYS A 449 -20.36 11.27 13.27
C LYS A 449 -20.67 12.21 12.12
N ALA A 450 -21.18 11.64 11.03
CA ALA A 450 -21.57 12.39 9.84
C ALA A 450 -22.62 11.63 9.03
N PHE A 451 -22.89 12.14 7.84
CA PHE A 451 -23.62 11.43 6.79
C PHE A 451 -22.74 11.23 5.56
N VAL A 452 -23.02 10.18 4.80
CA VAL A 452 -22.34 9.85 3.54
C VAL A 452 -23.37 9.56 2.44
N LYS A 453 -23.01 9.85 1.20
CA LYS A 453 -23.80 9.60 0.00
C LYS A 453 -23.00 8.90 -1.07
N GLY A 454 -23.59 7.92 -1.76
CA GLY A 454 -22.99 7.23 -2.91
C GLY A 454 -22.95 5.70 -2.80
N PHE A 455 -23.10 5.13 -1.60
CA PHE A 455 -23.07 3.67 -1.40
C PHE A 455 -24.27 2.94 -2.00
N GLY A 456 -25.45 3.58 -2.05
CA GLY A 456 -26.67 3.00 -2.58
C GLY A 456 -27.30 1.91 -1.71
N MET A 457 -26.97 1.85 -0.42
CA MET A 457 -27.47 0.80 0.49
C MET A 457 -28.95 0.95 0.78
N ARG A 458 -29.64 -0.19 0.93
CA ARG A 458 -31.08 -0.25 1.26
C ARG A 458 -31.34 -0.62 2.72
N GLU A 459 -30.46 -1.42 3.31
CA GLU A 459 -30.60 -1.92 4.67
C GLU A 459 -29.24 -2.30 5.28
N GLY A 460 -29.18 -2.48 6.59
CA GLY A 460 -28.02 -2.95 7.34
C GLY A 460 -26.87 -1.94 7.47
N ALA A 461 -25.73 -2.46 7.90
CA ALA A 461 -24.49 -1.73 8.14
C ALA A 461 -23.28 -2.64 7.96
N PHE A 462 -22.12 -2.05 7.69
CA PHE A 462 -20.84 -2.73 7.80
C PHE A 462 -19.81 -1.81 8.45
N ALA A 463 -18.91 -2.42 9.22
CA ALA A 463 -17.85 -1.75 9.94
C ALA A 463 -16.52 -2.45 9.70
N GLU A 464 -15.45 -1.67 9.77
CA GLU A 464 -14.09 -2.19 9.68
C GLU A 464 -13.15 -1.39 10.58
N SER A 465 -12.02 -2.00 10.92
CA SER A 465 -10.94 -1.33 11.65
C SER A 465 -9.76 -0.94 10.77
N ILE A 466 -10.01 -0.86 9.45
CA ILE A 466 -9.10 -0.34 8.44
C ILE A 466 -9.73 0.98 7.96
N ALA A 467 -9.18 2.10 8.41
CA ALA A 467 -9.69 3.42 8.10
C ALA A 467 -8.50 4.37 7.90
N HIS A 468 -8.04 4.49 6.66
CA HIS A 468 -6.83 5.25 6.31
C HIS A 468 -6.81 6.63 6.97
N ASP A 469 -5.74 7.07 7.63
CA ASP A 469 -4.52 6.32 8.01
C ASP A 469 -4.49 5.99 9.52
N THR A 470 -5.36 6.62 10.32
CA THR A 470 -5.35 6.39 11.77
C THR A 470 -5.97 5.06 12.17
N HIS A 471 -6.71 4.41 11.27
CA HIS A 471 -7.36 3.12 11.42
C HIS A 471 -8.21 2.99 12.67
N ASN A 472 -8.96 4.02 13.00
CA ASN A 472 -10.05 3.90 13.95
C ASN A 472 -11.17 3.01 13.38
N ILE A 473 -12.11 2.55 14.21
CA ILE A 473 -13.22 1.74 13.69
C ILE A 473 -14.14 2.66 12.90
N ILE A 474 -14.34 2.39 11.62
CA ILE A 474 -15.26 3.11 10.75
C ILE A 474 -16.49 2.25 10.45
N VAL A 475 -17.67 2.87 10.42
CA VAL A 475 -18.93 2.18 10.15
C VAL A 475 -19.84 3.05 9.30
N VAL A 476 -20.51 2.42 8.32
CA VAL A 476 -21.60 3.03 7.57
C VAL A 476 -22.85 2.16 7.67
N GLY A 477 -24.02 2.78 7.75
CA GLY A 477 -25.25 2.02 7.78
C GLY A 477 -26.53 2.82 7.56
N THR A 478 -27.61 2.09 7.37
CA THR A 478 -28.96 2.64 7.19
C THR A 478 -29.70 2.85 8.50
N ASN A 479 -29.17 2.33 9.61
CA ASN A 479 -29.75 2.44 10.93
C ASN A 479 -28.70 2.21 12.04
N VAL A 480 -28.85 2.95 13.13
CA VAL A 480 -27.94 2.93 14.29
C VAL A 480 -27.81 1.55 14.94
N ARG A 481 -28.88 0.74 14.94
CA ARG A 481 -28.88 -0.59 15.58
C ARG A 481 -27.92 -1.55 14.89
N ASP A 482 -28.00 -1.65 13.56
CA ASP A 482 -27.09 -2.51 12.80
C ASP A 482 -25.65 -1.96 12.81
N MET A 483 -25.48 -0.63 12.79
CA MET A 483 -24.15 -0.01 12.94
C MET A 483 -23.50 -0.37 14.28
N THR A 484 -24.24 -0.23 15.37
CA THR A 484 -23.79 -0.59 16.73
C THR A 484 -23.38 -2.06 16.80
N LEU A 485 -24.17 -2.95 16.17
CA LEU A 485 -23.87 -4.39 16.15
C LEU A 485 -22.61 -4.71 15.35
N ALA A 486 -22.42 -4.07 14.19
CA ALA A 486 -21.22 -4.24 13.37
C ALA A 486 -19.96 -3.75 14.11
N VAL A 487 -20.00 -2.55 14.71
CA VAL A 487 -18.90 -2.00 15.50
C VAL A 487 -18.54 -2.91 16.67
N ASN A 488 -19.54 -3.34 17.46
CA ASN A 488 -19.28 -4.22 18.60
C ASN A 488 -18.74 -5.58 18.18
N ARG A 489 -19.09 -6.08 17.00
CA ARG A 489 -18.49 -7.30 16.45
C ARG A 489 -17.03 -7.09 16.08
N VAL A 490 -16.66 -5.97 15.47
CA VAL A 490 -15.25 -5.61 15.21
C VAL A 490 -14.46 -5.50 16.51
N ILE A 491 -15.06 -4.93 17.57
CA ILE A 491 -14.46 -4.87 18.90
C ILE A 491 -14.25 -6.29 19.46
N GLU A 492 -15.27 -7.15 19.39
CA GLU A 492 -15.24 -8.51 19.93
C GLU A 492 -14.15 -9.38 19.29
N ILE A 493 -13.97 -9.29 17.97
CA ILE A 493 -12.94 -10.08 17.26
C ILE A 493 -11.54 -9.46 17.38
N GLY A 494 -11.40 -8.28 17.98
CA GLY A 494 -10.12 -7.60 18.19
C GLY A 494 -9.58 -6.89 16.95
N GLY A 495 -10.47 -6.39 16.09
CA GLY A 495 -10.13 -5.76 14.81
C GLY A 495 -10.43 -6.66 13.62
N GLY A 496 -10.85 -6.05 12.51
CA GLY A 496 -11.35 -6.77 11.35
C GLY A 496 -12.50 -6.06 10.66
N ILE A 497 -13.32 -6.84 9.96
CA ILE A 497 -14.50 -6.40 9.20
C ILE A 497 -15.72 -7.14 9.75
N ALA A 498 -16.86 -6.46 9.91
CA ALA A 498 -18.12 -7.09 10.28
C ALA A 498 -19.30 -6.48 9.52
N ILE A 499 -20.26 -7.33 9.15
CA ILE A 499 -21.49 -6.94 8.46
C ILE A 499 -22.69 -7.29 9.32
N ALA A 500 -23.60 -6.36 9.52
CA ALA A 500 -24.84 -6.55 10.26
C ALA A 500 -26.07 -6.15 9.44
N ASN A 501 -27.17 -6.91 9.59
CA ASN A 501 -28.46 -6.54 9.02
C ASN A 501 -29.59 -7.14 9.86
N LYS A 502 -30.65 -6.38 10.12
CA LYS A 502 -31.85 -6.82 10.87
C LYS A 502 -31.51 -7.32 12.28
N GLY A 503 -30.54 -6.69 12.93
CA GLY A 503 -30.12 -7.00 14.29
C GLY A 503 -29.35 -8.31 14.45
N ARG A 504 -28.71 -8.81 13.37
CA ARG A 504 -27.79 -9.95 13.40
C ARG A 504 -26.52 -9.66 12.61
N VAL A 505 -25.40 -10.23 13.05
CA VAL A 505 -24.16 -10.28 12.25
C VAL A 505 -24.37 -11.32 11.14
N LEU A 506 -24.10 -10.93 9.89
CA LEU A 506 -24.20 -11.81 8.72
C LEU A 506 -22.89 -12.55 8.45
N SER A 507 -21.76 -11.85 8.55
CA SER A 507 -20.41 -12.39 8.37
C SER A 507 -19.39 -11.41 8.96
N ASP A 508 -18.21 -11.91 9.31
CA ASP A 508 -17.09 -11.13 9.80
C ASP A 508 -15.77 -11.78 9.36
N MET A 509 -14.70 -10.98 9.35
CA MET A 509 -13.33 -11.43 9.13
C MET A 509 -12.42 -10.76 10.15
N ARG A 510 -11.69 -11.58 10.90
CA ARG A 510 -10.79 -11.12 11.97
C ARG A 510 -9.42 -10.76 11.42
N LEU A 511 -8.92 -9.59 11.80
CA LEU A 511 -7.60 -9.06 11.45
C LEU A 511 -6.82 -8.77 12.73
N PRO A 512 -6.33 -9.80 13.44
CA PRO A 512 -5.82 -9.62 14.78
C PRO A 512 -4.57 -8.74 14.87
N VAL A 513 -3.72 -8.66 13.83
CA VAL A 513 -2.45 -7.91 13.90
C VAL A 513 -2.72 -6.45 13.58
N GLY A 514 -2.60 -5.59 14.59
CA GLY A 514 -2.91 -4.16 14.48
C GLY A 514 -4.39 -3.86 14.18
N GLY A 515 -5.25 -4.85 13.99
CA GLY A 515 -6.57 -4.67 13.39
C GLY A 515 -6.54 -4.46 11.87
N LEU A 516 -5.46 -4.86 11.20
CA LEU A 516 -5.14 -4.58 9.80
C LEU A 516 -4.79 -5.86 9.01
N ILE A 517 -3.97 -6.73 9.61
CA ILE A 517 -3.48 -7.96 8.97
C ILE A 517 -4.04 -9.18 9.71
N THR A 518 -4.28 -10.26 8.96
CA THR A 518 -4.46 -11.59 9.53
C THR A 518 -3.24 -12.47 9.38
N ASP A 519 -2.81 -13.02 10.51
CA ASP A 519 -1.87 -14.13 10.57
C ASP A 519 -2.60 -15.45 10.85
N GLU A 520 -3.91 -15.51 10.56
CA GLU A 520 -4.76 -16.68 10.79
C GLU A 520 -5.12 -17.40 9.50
N LEU A 521 -5.26 -16.65 8.40
CA LEU A 521 -5.67 -17.10 7.08
C LEU A 521 -4.50 -17.06 6.09
N SER A 522 -4.54 -17.95 5.09
CA SER A 522 -3.69 -17.89 3.91
C SER A 522 -4.14 -16.80 2.92
N GLY A 523 -3.30 -16.46 1.95
CA GLY A 523 -3.65 -15.52 0.88
C GLY A 523 -4.95 -15.87 0.15
N HIS A 524 -5.13 -17.17 -0.17
CA HIS A 524 -6.32 -17.69 -0.81
C HIS A 524 -7.57 -17.54 0.08
N GLU A 525 -7.47 -17.90 1.36
CA GLU A 525 -8.60 -17.78 2.31
C GLU A 525 -9.01 -16.32 2.53
N VAL A 526 -8.06 -15.37 2.55
CA VAL A 526 -8.37 -13.93 2.59
C VAL A 526 -9.10 -13.49 1.32
N SER A 527 -8.62 -13.88 0.14
CA SER A 527 -9.25 -13.60 -1.16
C SER A 527 -10.72 -14.09 -1.21
N GLU A 528 -10.95 -15.35 -0.81
CA GLU A 528 -12.29 -15.94 -0.73
C GLU A 528 -13.17 -15.21 0.28
N LYS A 529 -12.61 -14.86 1.46
CA LYS A 529 -13.36 -14.22 2.54
C LYS A 529 -13.78 -12.80 2.20
N ILE A 530 -12.91 -12.01 1.58
CA ILE A 530 -13.26 -10.68 1.07
C ILE A 530 -14.34 -10.78 0.00
N ALA A 531 -14.22 -11.72 -0.94
CA ALA A 531 -15.25 -11.92 -1.98
C ALA A 531 -16.61 -12.31 -1.38
N GLU A 532 -16.63 -13.12 -0.31
CA GLU A 532 -17.85 -13.43 0.44
C GLU A 532 -18.46 -12.16 1.07
N LEU A 533 -17.65 -11.36 1.77
CA LEU A 533 -18.08 -10.14 2.44
C LEU A 533 -18.64 -9.11 1.44
N GLU A 534 -17.93 -8.87 0.33
CA GLU A 534 -18.38 -7.97 -0.74
C GLU A 534 -19.71 -8.43 -1.36
N ARG A 535 -19.86 -9.74 -1.58
CA ARG A 535 -21.10 -10.32 -2.10
C ARG A 535 -22.27 -10.06 -1.14
N ILE A 536 -22.07 -10.20 0.16
CA ILE A 536 -23.10 -9.92 1.18
C ILE A 536 -23.45 -8.43 1.16
N VAL A 537 -22.46 -7.53 1.19
CA VAL A 537 -22.71 -6.07 1.13
C VAL A 537 -23.49 -5.68 -0.13
N LYS A 538 -23.15 -6.27 -1.29
CA LYS A 538 -23.84 -6.00 -2.55
C LYS A 538 -25.26 -6.57 -2.60
N ILE A 539 -25.44 -7.84 -2.26
CA ILE A 539 -26.71 -8.54 -2.44
C ILE A 539 -27.67 -8.26 -1.28
N ASP A 540 -27.22 -8.48 -0.05
CA ASP A 540 -28.06 -8.44 1.15
C ASP A 540 -28.26 -7.02 1.68
N LEU A 541 -27.27 -6.12 1.56
CA LEU A 541 -27.42 -4.70 1.94
C LEU A 541 -27.82 -3.80 0.77
N GLY A 542 -27.62 -4.27 -0.47
CA GLY A 542 -27.99 -3.54 -1.68
C GLY A 542 -26.98 -2.50 -2.15
N CYS A 543 -25.76 -2.50 -1.60
CA CYS A 543 -24.69 -1.58 -1.99
C CYS A 543 -24.39 -1.67 -3.49
N LYS A 544 -24.18 -0.52 -4.12
CA LYS A 544 -23.91 -0.41 -5.57
C LYS A 544 -22.45 -0.18 -5.90
N VAL A 545 -21.65 0.21 -4.92
CA VAL A 545 -20.23 0.55 -5.07
C VAL A 545 -19.39 -0.73 -5.21
N HIS A 546 -18.42 -0.71 -6.11
CA HIS A 546 -17.38 -1.74 -6.23
C HIS A 546 -16.36 -1.57 -5.10
N ALA A 547 -15.80 -2.65 -4.53
CA ALA A 547 -14.86 -2.59 -3.40
C ALA A 547 -15.34 -1.69 -2.23
N PRO A 548 -16.52 -1.95 -1.63
CA PRO A 548 -17.15 -1.05 -0.66
C PRO A 548 -16.32 -0.80 0.61
N PHE A 549 -15.54 -1.78 1.06
CA PHE A 549 -14.65 -1.64 2.22
C PHE A 549 -13.55 -0.62 1.94
N MET A 550 -12.88 -0.74 0.79
CA MET A 550 -11.83 0.21 0.44
C MET A 550 -12.35 1.65 0.34
N HIS A 551 -13.51 1.82 -0.30
CA HIS A 551 -14.15 3.13 -0.36
C HIS A 551 -14.50 3.69 1.01
N LEU A 552 -14.98 2.86 1.94
CA LEU A 552 -15.27 3.30 3.30
C LEU A 552 -13.99 3.77 3.99
N SER A 553 -12.92 2.98 3.94
CA SER A 553 -11.62 3.32 4.50
C SER A 553 -11.08 4.68 4.01
N PHE A 554 -11.16 4.99 2.71
CA PHE A 554 -10.69 6.28 2.18
C PHE A 554 -11.51 7.50 2.62
N LEU A 555 -12.72 7.33 3.17
CA LEU A 555 -13.50 8.45 3.71
C LEU A 555 -12.88 9.05 4.98
N SER A 556 -11.98 8.33 5.65
CA SER A 556 -11.24 8.84 6.81
C SER A 556 -9.87 9.43 6.52
N LEU A 557 -9.41 9.35 5.26
CA LEU A 557 -8.09 9.84 4.85
C LEU A 557 -8.05 11.37 4.90
N SER A 558 -7.63 11.92 6.04
CA SER A 558 -7.65 13.36 6.35
C SER A 558 -6.70 14.21 5.50
N THR A 559 -5.86 13.57 4.70
CA THR A 559 -4.87 14.17 3.80
C THR A 559 -5.43 14.39 2.39
N SER A 560 -6.60 13.82 2.08
CA SER A 560 -7.27 13.92 0.78
C SER A 560 -8.46 14.88 0.84
N ALA A 561 -8.55 15.79 -0.13
CA ALA A 561 -9.68 16.72 -0.24
C ALA A 561 -11.02 15.98 -0.53
N GLU A 562 -12.19 16.52 -0.23
CA GLU A 562 -12.48 17.85 0.32
C GLU A 562 -13.04 17.77 1.76
N TRP A 563 -14.11 16.98 1.96
CA TRP A 563 -14.63 16.62 3.29
C TRP A 563 -14.34 15.15 3.60
N LYS A 564 -13.83 14.90 4.80
CA LYS A 564 -13.49 13.58 5.33
C LYS A 564 -14.12 13.38 6.71
N ILE A 565 -14.04 12.18 7.27
CA ILE A 565 -14.49 11.90 8.64
C ILE A 565 -13.37 11.29 9.47
N THR A 566 -13.12 11.84 10.66
CA THR A 566 -12.18 11.28 11.63
C THR A 566 -12.92 10.97 12.93
N ASP A 567 -12.21 10.45 13.94
CA ASP A 567 -12.77 10.27 15.28
C ASP A 567 -13.28 11.57 15.90
N LYS A 568 -12.88 12.74 15.37
CA LYS A 568 -13.30 14.06 15.86
C LYS A 568 -14.52 14.63 15.14
N GLY A 569 -14.95 14.03 14.03
CA GLY A 569 -16.11 14.48 13.24
C GLY A 569 -15.78 14.71 11.76
N ILE A 570 -16.55 15.57 11.10
CA ILE A 570 -16.28 15.94 9.70
C ILE A 570 -15.07 16.87 9.67
N VAL A 571 -14.11 16.60 8.80
CA VAL A 571 -12.94 17.44 8.58
C VAL A 571 -13.09 18.15 7.24
N ASP A 572 -13.04 19.48 7.24
CA ASP A 572 -12.80 20.26 6.03
C ASP A 572 -11.30 20.41 5.81
N VAL A 573 -10.72 19.50 5.02
CA VAL A 573 -9.28 19.39 4.81
C VAL A 573 -8.71 20.69 4.25
N ASN A 574 -9.45 21.33 3.34
CA ASN A 574 -9.03 22.58 2.70
C ASN A 574 -8.92 23.74 3.68
N ASN A 575 -9.81 23.79 4.68
CA ASN A 575 -9.86 24.85 5.69
C ASN A 575 -9.18 24.46 7.01
N PHE A 576 -8.81 23.18 7.17
CA PHE A 576 -8.21 22.62 8.37
C PHE A 576 -9.11 22.78 9.63
N GLU A 577 -10.40 22.51 9.46
CA GLU A 577 -11.42 22.70 10.51
C GLU A 577 -12.27 21.44 10.72
N ILE A 578 -12.71 21.24 11.96
CA ILE A 578 -13.69 20.21 12.31
C ILE A 578 -15.09 20.84 12.24
N LEU A 579 -15.97 20.24 11.45
CA LEU A 579 -17.34 20.66 11.25
C LEU A 579 -18.31 19.76 12.03
N THR A 580 -19.44 20.34 12.43
CA THR A 580 -20.57 19.59 12.99
C THR A 580 -21.33 18.85 11.88
N ALA A 581 -21.92 17.69 12.21
CA ALA A 581 -22.75 16.93 11.27
C ALA A 581 -24.03 17.69 10.83
N VAL A 582 -24.59 18.49 11.73
CA VAL A 582 -25.79 19.30 11.53
C VAL A 582 -25.40 20.76 11.40
N GLU A 583 -25.92 21.47 10.41
CA GLU A 583 -25.72 22.92 10.31
C GLU A 583 -26.57 23.63 11.36
N ASP A 584 -25.94 24.53 12.14
CA ASP A 584 -26.67 25.42 13.04
C ASP A 584 -27.46 26.43 12.19
N ASN A 585 -28.76 26.58 12.49
CA ASN A 585 -29.66 27.52 11.82
C ASN A 585 -29.35 28.98 12.14
#